data_AF-A0A660MC35-F1
#
_entry.id   AF-A0A660MC35-F1
#
_cell.length_a   1.000
_cell.length_b   1.000
_cell.length_c   1.000
_cell.angle_alpha   90.00
_cell.angle_beta   90.00
_cell.angle_gamma   90.00
#
_symmetry.space_group_name_H-M   'P 1'
#
loop_
_entity.id
_entity.type
_entity.pdbx_description
1 polymer ?
#
loop_
_entity_poly.entity_id
_entity_poly.type
_entity_poly.pdbx_seq_one_letter_code
_entity_poly.pdbx_strand_id
1 'polypeptide(L)' 'LKRPDEKYVTERAYENPKFVEDIVRDVAARLNADPRIKAYRVSSENFESIHNHSAYAIIEHDKRD' A
#
# COMPACT_ATOMS: atom_id res chain seq x y z
N LEU A 1 -18.99 7.00 -8.84
CA LEU A 1 -18.38 8.34 -8.70
C LEU A 1 -19.13 9.30 -9.62
N LYS A 2 -19.45 10.51 -9.17
CA LYS A 2 -19.92 11.60 -10.04
C LYS A 2 -18.71 12.26 -10.70
N ARG A 3 -18.92 13.06 -11.76
CA ARG A 3 -17.82 13.74 -12.49
C ARG A 3 -16.84 14.51 -11.58
N PRO A 4 -17.29 15.27 -10.57
CA PRO A 4 -16.37 15.95 -9.66
C PRO A 4 -15.51 14.96 -8.85
N ASP A 5 -16.10 13.84 -8.45
CA ASP A 5 -15.40 12.81 -7.67
C ASP A 5 -14.34 12.10 -8.53
N GLU A 6 -14.66 11.80 -9.79
CA GLU A 6 -13.72 11.19 -10.74
C GLU A 6 -12.50 12.09 -11.00
N LYS A 7 -12.74 13.39 -11.18
CA LYS A 7 -11.67 14.39 -11.29
C LYS A 7 -10.77 14.34 -10.05
N TYR A 8 -11.36 14.41 -8.87
CA TYR A 8 -10.62 14.43 -7.61
C TYR A 8 -9.76 13.17 -7.42
N VAL A 9 -10.32 11.97 -7.64
CA VAL A 9 -9.55 10.72 -7.45
C VAL A 9 -8.43 10.59 -8.48
N THR A 10 -8.65 11.04 -9.71
CA THR A 10 -7.64 11.00 -10.77
C THR A 10 -6.47 11.92 -10.46
N GLU A 11 -6.76 13.19 -10.15
CA GLU A 11 -5.73 14.17 -9.78
C GLU A 11 -4.96 13.72 -8.53
N ARG A 12 -5.68 13.23 -7.51
CA ARG A 12 -5.06 12.79 -6.26
C ARG A 12 -4.16 11.57 -6.43
N ALA A 13 -4.55 10.59 -7.24
CA ALA A 13 -3.73 9.42 -7.52
C ALA A 13 -2.49 9.80 -8.34
N TYR A 14 -2.62 10.72 -9.29
CA TYR A 14 -1.51 11.22 -10.10
C TYR A 14 -0.48 12.01 -9.28
N GLU A 15 -0.93 12.85 -8.33
CA GLU A 15 -0.07 13.65 -7.47
C GLU A 15 0.65 12.84 -6.37
N ASN A 16 0.16 11.64 -6.05
CA ASN A 16 0.69 10.80 -4.98
C ASN A 16 0.95 9.37 -5.47
N PRO A 17 1.84 9.18 -6.45
CA PRO A 17 2.18 7.86 -6.95
C PRO A 17 2.93 7.07 -5.87
N LYS A 18 2.67 5.77 -5.79
CA LYS A 18 3.34 4.86 -4.86
C LYS A 18 3.65 3.54 -5.55
N PHE A 19 4.86 3.05 -5.36
CA PHE A 19 5.21 1.68 -5.74
C PHE A 19 4.62 0.67 -4.74
N VAL A 20 4.60 -0.62 -5.10
CA VAL A 20 4.12 -1.69 -4.22
C VAL A 20 4.90 -1.73 -2.89
N GLU A 21 6.19 -1.39 -2.91
CA GLU A 21 7.05 -1.30 -1.74
C GLU A 21 6.67 -0.14 -0.83
N ASP A 22 6.27 1.00 -1.38
CA ASP A 22 5.87 2.18 -0.60
C ASP A 22 4.58 1.91 0.16
N ILE A 23 3.63 1.22 -0.48
CA ILE A 23 2.37 0.81 0.16
C ILE A 23 2.64 -0.05 1.38
N VAL A 24 3.46 -1.10 1.25
CA VAL A 24 3.74 -1.99 2.39
C VAL A 24 4.54 -1.27 3.49
N ARG A 25 5.47 -0.37 3.14
CA ARG A 25 6.25 0.43 4.11
C ARG A 25 5.37 1.38 4.92
N ASP A 26 4.48 2.11 4.26
CA ASP A 26 3.59 3.07 4.93
C ASP A 26 2.62 2.39 5.89
N VAL A 27 2.07 1.25 5.47
CA VAL A 27 1.18 0.46 6.33
C VAL A 27 1.99 -0.14 7.48
N ALA A 28 3.16 -0.75 7.21
CA ALA A 28 4.03 -1.30 8.24
C ALA A 28 4.45 -0.26 9.29
N ALA A 29 4.79 0.96 8.88
CA ALA A 29 5.11 2.06 9.80
C ALA A 29 3.96 2.36 10.78
N ARG A 30 2.72 2.39 10.28
CA ARG A 30 1.52 2.58 11.12
C ARG A 30 1.27 1.39 12.04
N LEU A 31 1.46 0.16 11.54
CA LEU A 31 1.30 -1.04 12.34
C LEU A 31 2.37 -1.11 13.43
N ASN A 32 3.60 -0.70 13.16
CA ASN A 32 4.69 -0.59 14.14
C ASN A 32 4.34 0.35 15.29
N ALA A 33 3.76 1.51 14.98
CA ALA A 33 3.37 2.50 15.98
C ALA A 33 2.19 2.06 16.87
N ASP A 34 1.40 1.06 16.49
CA ASP A 34 0.27 0.57 17.28
C ASP A 34 0.72 -0.51 18.31
N PRO A 35 0.73 -0.21 19.63
CA PRO A 35 1.17 -1.16 20.65
C PRO A 35 0.24 -2.36 20.83
N ARG A 36 -0.99 -2.31 20.29
CA ARG A 36 -1.95 -3.42 20.37
C ARG A 36 -1.60 -4.54 19.41
N ILE A 37 -0.84 -4.23 18.35
CA ILE A 37 -0.46 -5.17 17.30
C ILE A 37 0.87 -5.80 17.68
N LYS A 38 0.83 -7.10 18.00
CA LYS A 38 2.01 -7.88 18.42
C LYS A 38 2.83 -8.40 17.24
N ALA A 39 2.16 -8.77 16.16
CA ALA A 39 2.78 -9.22 14.93
C ALA A 39 1.87 -8.90 13.73
N TYR A 40 2.43 -8.78 12.54
CA TYR A 40 1.67 -8.54 11.32
C TYR A 40 2.38 -9.05 10.06
N ARG A 41 1.59 -9.22 9.01
CA ARG A 41 2.00 -9.42 7.62
C ARG A 41 1.22 -8.45 6.76
N VAL A 42 1.92 -7.65 5.97
CA VAL A 42 1.32 -6.73 4.98
C VAL A 42 1.85 -7.11 3.63
N SER A 43 0.95 -7.32 2.67
CA SER A 43 1.32 -7.51 1.26
C SER A 43 0.56 -6.57 0.36
N SER A 44 1.21 -6.16 -0.73
CA SER A 44 0.58 -5.41 -1.82
C SER A 44 0.86 -6.13 -3.13
N GLU A 45 -0.18 -6.30 -3.94
CA GLU A 45 -0.10 -6.85 -5.28
C GLU A 45 -0.70 -5.85 -6.26
N ASN A 46 0.07 -5.45 -7.27
CA ASN A 46 -0.39 -4.61 -8.36
C ASN A 46 -0.50 -5.44 -9.63
N PHE A 47 -1.69 -5.44 -10.24
CA PHE A 47 -1.91 -5.95 -11.59
C PHE A 47 -1.43 -4.91 -12.59
N GLU A 48 -0.23 -5.11 -13.13
CA GLU A 48 0.43 -4.13 -13.98
C GLU A 48 -0.37 -3.89 -15.27
N SER A 49 -0.66 -2.62 -15.58
CA SER A 49 -1.44 -2.26 -16.78
C SER A 49 -0.64 -2.37 -18.08
N ILE A 50 0.70 -2.45 -17.99
CA ILE A 50 1.63 -2.51 -19.13
C ILE A 50 2.47 -3.80 -19.17
N HIS A 51 2.26 -4.74 -18.25
CA HIS A 51 2.95 -6.03 -18.19
C HIS A 51 1.97 -7.18 -17.92
N ASN A 52 2.28 -8.40 -18.36
CA ASN A 52 1.43 -9.58 -18.12
C ASN A 52 1.86 -10.37 -16.86
N HIS A 53 2.23 -9.67 -15.79
CA HIS A 53 2.55 -10.22 -14.48
C HIS A 53 2.27 -9.18 -13.39
N SER A 54 2.09 -9.62 -12.15
CA SER A 54 1.90 -8.73 -11.01
C SER A 54 3.23 -8.23 -10.45
N ALA A 55 3.25 -6.99 -9.95
CA ALA A 55 4.27 -6.54 -9.01
C ALA A 55 3.82 -6.87 -7.58
N TYR A 56 4.73 -7.40 -6.74
CA TYR A 56 4.39 -7.88 -5.40
C TYR A 56 5.43 -7.45 -4.36
N ALA A 57 4.95 -7.00 -3.20
CA ALA A 57 5.78 -6.69 -2.04
C ALA A 57 5.12 -7.21 -0.76
N ILE A 58 5.95 -7.55 0.23
CA ILE A 58 5.52 -8.06 1.54
C ILE A 58 6.46 -7.59 2.66
N ILE A 59 5.89 -7.24 3.82
CA ILE A 59 6.60 -7.07 5.09
C ILE A 59 5.94 -7.95 6.15
N GLU A 60 6.75 -8.74 6.84
CA GLU A 60 6.36 -9.53 8.02
C GLU A 60 7.19 -9.04 9.21
N HIS A 61 6.52 -8.85 10.35
CA HIS A 61 7.19 -8.42 11.56
C HIS A 61 6.45 -8.92 12.80
N ASP A 62 7.18 -9.62 13.67
CA ASP A 62 6.78 -9.90 15.04
C ASP A 62 7.54 -8.94 15.97
N LYS A 63 6.82 -8.18 16.79
CA LYS A 63 7.42 -7.18 17.69
C LYS A 63 7.90 -7.78 19.02
N ARG A 64 7.71 -9.08 19.20
CA ARG A 64 8.08 -9.81 20.41
C ARG A 64 9.49 -10.38 20.33
N ASP A 65 10.06 -10.42 19.12
CA ASP A 65 11.40 -10.95 18.82
C ASP A 65 12.49 -9.87 18.94
#